data_AF-A0A3D2A5S3-F1
#
_entry.id   AF-A0A3D2A5S3-F1
#
_cell.length_a   1.000
_cell.length_b   1.000
_cell.length_c   1.000
_cell.angle_alpha   90.00
_cell.angle_beta   90.00
_cell.angle_gamma   90.00
#
_symmetry.space_group_name_H-M   'P 1'
#
loop_
_entity.id
_entity.type
_entity.pdbx_description
1 polymer ?
#
loop_
_entity_poly.entity_id
_entity_poly.type
_entity_poly.pdbx_seq_one_letter_code
_entity_poly.pdbx_strand_id
1 'polypeptide(L)'
;MHAFAADPERGFFVLVLLAITVGGSLLLYALRATTVASRSVYSFWSRETFLLANNVILIIAATVVLLGTLYPLLLDAFGGGKVSVGPPYFNAVFVPLMVLLIMALGLGLLAKWKNIEVFELKQLIRSPLLLALVLGVAFPFVYAGEFNWATALAAALLVWLLATSYRDLSRRVRHQGWVRGLRQLNPGYYGMMLAHLGVGVTAMGIAVVSHYEANHDVRMAPGENLQVENYEFVFEGTREIAGPNYAAIQGIIRVNEAGELYTYLYPEKRTYTARNQMMTEAAIDPALNRDIYIAMGEPLDNGAWAVRIHFKPMVRWIWLGGVLMSIGAGLAVWDKRYRRRRGAQG
;
A
#
# COMPACT_ATOMS: atom_id res chain seq x y z
N MET A 1 -14.01 -17.28 7.64
CA MET A 1 -15.07 -16.54 6.92
C MET A 1 -15.45 -17.33 5.66
N HIS A 2 -16.21 -18.44 5.75
CA HIS A 2 -16.57 -19.26 4.56
C HIS A 2 -18.06 -19.63 4.47
N ALA A 3 -18.92 -19.05 5.32
CA ALA A 3 -20.33 -19.44 5.43
C ALA A 3 -21.28 -18.75 4.43
N PHE A 4 -20.80 -17.85 3.56
CA PHE A 4 -21.65 -17.24 2.53
C PHE A 4 -21.58 -17.96 1.17
N ALA A 5 -20.47 -18.60 0.84
CA ALA A 5 -20.32 -19.34 -0.42
C ALA A 5 -21.02 -20.71 -0.38
N ALA A 6 -21.35 -21.22 0.81
CA ALA A 6 -21.96 -22.55 0.98
C ALA A 6 -23.49 -22.56 0.87
N ASP A 7 -24.15 -21.38 0.87
CA ASP A 7 -25.61 -21.25 0.80
C ASP A 7 -26.01 -20.52 -0.52
N PRO A 8 -26.32 -21.27 -1.59
CA PRO A 8 -26.62 -20.72 -2.91
C PRO A 8 -27.77 -19.71 -2.94
N GLU A 9 -28.77 -19.86 -2.06
CA GLU A 9 -29.95 -18.99 -2.02
C GLU A 9 -29.58 -17.58 -1.54
N ARG A 10 -28.73 -17.49 -0.50
CA ARG A 10 -28.25 -16.19 0.01
C ARG A 10 -27.32 -15.50 -0.98
N GLY A 11 -26.48 -16.27 -1.68
CA GLY A 11 -25.62 -15.76 -2.75
C GLY A 11 -26.43 -15.14 -3.88
N PHE A 12 -27.50 -15.80 -4.33
CA PHE A 12 -28.40 -15.28 -5.36
C PHE A 12 -29.11 -13.99 -4.91
N PHE A 13 -29.63 -13.95 -3.69
CA PHE A 13 -30.26 -12.75 -3.14
C PHE A 13 -29.31 -11.55 -3.14
N VAL A 14 -28.08 -11.73 -2.65
CA VAL A 14 -27.07 -10.66 -2.65
C VAL A 14 -26.71 -10.25 -4.07
N LEU A 15 -26.57 -11.19 -5.00
CA LEU A 15 -26.27 -10.88 -6.40
C LEU A 15 -27.36 -10.02 -7.05
N VAL A 16 -28.63 -10.36 -6.86
CA VAL A 16 -29.78 -9.59 -7.36
C VAL A 16 -29.81 -8.20 -6.73
N LEU A 17 -29.61 -8.10 -5.41
CA LEU A 17 -29.55 -6.82 -4.70
C LEU A 17 -28.42 -5.93 -5.24
N LEU A 18 -27.25 -6.51 -5.48
CA LEU A 18 -26.08 -5.81 -5.99
C LEU A 18 -26.29 -5.37 -7.45
N ALA A 19 -26.91 -6.22 -8.28
CA ALA A 19 -27.28 -5.89 -9.65
C ALA A 19 -28.27 -4.71 -9.71
N ILE A 20 -29.29 -4.69 -8.85
CA ILE A 20 -30.27 -3.60 -8.80
C ILE A 20 -29.63 -2.30 -8.29
N THR A 21 -28.85 -2.36 -7.21
CA THR A 21 -28.28 -1.17 -6.58
C THR A 21 -27.13 -0.57 -7.40
N VAL A 22 -26.17 -1.39 -7.83
CA VAL A 22 -25.04 -0.94 -8.67
C VAL A 22 -25.51 -0.66 -10.09
N GLY A 23 -26.26 -1.58 -10.70
CA GLY A 23 -26.78 -1.38 -12.06
C GLY A 23 -27.74 -0.19 -12.14
N GLY A 24 -28.64 -0.04 -11.17
CA GLY A 24 -29.57 1.09 -11.09
C GLY A 24 -28.87 2.43 -10.88
N SER A 25 -27.85 2.50 -10.02
CA SER A 25 -27.06 3.72 -9.83
C SER A 25 -26.24 4.09 -11.06
N LEU A 26 -25.61 3.11 -11.73
CA LEU A 26 -24.89 3.33 -12.98
C LEU A 26 -25.83 3.75 -14.12
N LEU A 27 -27.02 3.16 -14.21
CA LEU A 27 -28.04 3.53 -15.19
C LEU A 27 -28.53 4.97 -14.95
N LEU A 28 -28.86 5.33 -13.72
CA LEU A 28 -29.24 6.71 -13.35
C LEU A 28 -28.13 7.71 -13.67
N TYR A 29 -26.87 7.35 -13.41
CA TYR A 29 -25.71 8.15 -13.78
C TYR A 29 -25.62 8.33 -15.30
N ALA A 30 -25.71 7.26 -16.08
CA ALA A 30 -25.65 7.30 -17.54
C ALA A 30 -26.78 8.17 -18.14
N LEU A 31 -28.00 8.04 -17.60
CA LEU A 31 -29.15 8.85 -18.02
C LEU A 31 -29.00 10.35 -17.69
N ARG A 32 -28.28 10.69 -16.62
CA ARG A 32 -28.03 12.09 -16.21
C ARG A 32 -26.71 12.67 -16.69
N ALA A 33 -25.83 11.88 -17.31
CA ALA A 33 -24.49 12.32 -17.70
C ALA A 33 -24.51 13.58 -18.61
N THR A 34 -25.52 13.72 -19.46
CA THR A 34 -25.69 14.88 -20.36
C THR A 34 -26.01 16.20 -19.64
N THR A 35 -26.55 16.14 -18.42
CA THR A 35 -26.88 17.33 -17.61
C THR A 35 -25.69 17.88 -16.82
N VAL A 36 -24.57 17.15 -16.79
CA VAL A 36 -23.36 17.49 -16.01
C VAL A 36 -22.19 17.90 -16.93
N ALA A 37 -22.43 18.04 -18.24
CA ALA A 37 -21.39 18.34 -19.21
C ALA A 37 -20.96 19.81 -19.18
N SER A 38 -19.85 20.13 -18.50
CA SER A 38 -19.15 21.41 -18.69
C SER A 38 -18.15 21.27 -19.84
N ARG A 39 -18.30 22.06 -20.91
CA ARG A 39 -17.24 22.20 -21.93
C ARG A 39 -16.11 23.05 -21.34
N SER A 40 -14.95 22.44 -21.15
CA SER A 40 -13.72 23.13 -20.76
C SER A 40 -12.65 22.89 -21.80
N VAL A 41 -12.14 23.97 -22.38
CA VAL A 41 -10.97 23.94 -23.26
C VAL A 41 -9.74 23.89 -22.37
N TYR A 42 -9.01 22.77 -22.41
CA TYR A 42 -7.78 22.58 -21.63
C TYR A 42 -6.55 22.78 -22.51
N SER A 43 -5.52 23.44 -21.98
CA SER A 43 -4.17 23.38 -22.57
C SER A 43 -3.53 22.03 -22.24
N PHE A 44 -2.74 21.49 -23.15
CA PHE A 44 -2.05 20.21 -22.94
C PHE A 44 -1.10 20.25 -21.72
N TRP A 45 -0.45 21.40 -21.48
CA TRP A 45 0.43 21.62 -20.33
C TRP A 45 -0.29 22.48 -19.29
N SER A 46 -1.15 21.84 -18.50
CA SER A 46 -1.90 22.52 -17.45
C SER A 46 -2.17 21.59 -16.26
N ARG A 47 -2.43 22.19 -15.09
CA ARG A 47 -2.80 21.42 -13.89
C ARG A 47 -4.06 20.59 -14.12
N GLU A 48 -5.03 21.11 -14.88
CA GLU A 48 -6.27 20.41 -15.23
C GLU A 48 -5.99 19.13 -16.02
N THR A 49 -5.09 19.19 -17.01
CA THR A 49 -4.72 18.02 -17.81
C THR A 49 -4.02 16.96 -16.96
N PHE A 50 -3.14 17.35 -16.03
CA PHE A 50 -2.53 16.39 -15.09
C PHE A 50 -3.52 15.80 -14.09
N LEU A 51 -4.51 16.57 -13.63
CA LEU A 51 -5.60 16.05 -12.79
C LEU A 51 -6.47 15.05 -13.56
N LEU A 52 -6.81 15.37 -14.81
CA LEU A 52 -7.55 14.48 -15.70
C LEU A 52 -6.76 13.19 -15.97
N ALA A 53 -5.47 13.30 -16.30
CA ALA A 53 -4.60 12.16 -16.53
C ALA A 53 -4.53 11.24 -15.31
N ASN A 54 -4.39 11.78 -14.10
CA ASN A 54 -4.43 10.99 -12.87
C ASN A 54 -5.76 10.23 -12.73
N ASN A 55 -6.90 10.88 -12.94
CA ASN A 55 -8.20 10.22 -12.86
C ASN A 55 -8.36 9.11 -13.90
N VAL A 56 -7.92 9.34 -15.14
CA VAL A 56 -7.94 8.32 -16.19
C VAL A 56 -7.06 7.13 -15.81
N ILE A 57 -5.84 7.37 -15.31
CA ILE A 57 -4.93 6.30 -14.87
C ILE A 57 -5.55 5.51 -13.71
N LEU A 58 -6.19 6.19 -12.73
CA LEU A 58 -6.88 5.52 -11.62
C LEU A 58 -8.03 4.64 -12.11
N ILE A 59 -8.82 5.11 -13.08
CA ILE A 59 -9.91 4.32 -13.69
C ILE A 59 -9.34 3.10 -14.42
N ILE A 60 -8.27 3.28 -15.19
CA ILE A 60 -7.60 2.16 -15.89
C ILE A 60 -7.07 1.16 -14.85
N ALA A 61 -6.38 1.63 -13.81
CA ALA A 61 -5.84 0.77 -12.75
C ALA A 61 -6.95 -0.01 -12.03
N ALA A 62 -8.06 0.64 -11.69
CA ALA A 62 -9.23 -0.01 -11.09
C ALA A 62 -9.84 -1.06 -12.05
N THR A 63 -9.95 -0.74 -13.33
CA THR A 63 -10.48 -1.65 -14.36
C THR A 63 -9.58 -2.87 -14.54
N VAL A 64 -8.26 -2.68 -14.58
CA VAL A 64 -7.28 -3.78 -14.68
C VAL A 64 -7.39 -4.71 -13.49
N VAL A 65 -7.46 -4.17 -12.27
CA VAL A 65 -7.59 -4.99 -11.05
C VAL A 65 -8.93 -5.73 -11.04
N LEU A 66 -10.02 -5.05 -11.40
CA LEU A 66 -11.35 -5.64 -11.51
C LEU A 66 -11.38 -6.77 -12.54
N LEU A 67 -10.84 -6.56 -13.74
CA LEU A 67 -10.77 -7.59 -14.77
C LEU A 67 -9.86 -8.74 -14.37
N GLY A 68 -8.67 -8.47 -13.81
CA GLY A 68 -7.74 -9.51 -13.35
C GLY A 68 -8.32 -10.41 -12.26
N THR A 69 -9.22 -9.87 -11.43
CA THR A 69 -9.91 -10.61 -10.36
C THR A 69 -11.16 -11.35 -10.84
N LEU A 70 -11.94 -10.76 -11.76
CA LEU A 70 -13.16 -11.37 -12.30
C LEU A 70 -12.91 -12.36 -13.43
N TYR A 71 -11.82 -12.22 -14.19
CA TYR A 71 -11.54 -13.04 -15.37
C TYR A 71 -11.46 -14.55 -15.06
N PRO A 72 -10.72 -15.00 -14.02
CA PRO A 72 -10.77 -16.39 -13.56
C PRO A 72 -12.17 -16.93 -13.29
N LEU A 73 -13.01 -16.13 -12.64
CA LEU A 73 -14.37 -16.51 -12.25
C LEU A 73 -15.29 -16.63 -13.47
N LEU A 74 -15.16 -15.69 -14.42
CA LEU A 74 -15.91 -15.74 -15.67
C LEU A 74 -15.50 -16.94 -16.51
N LEU A 75 -14.19 -17.23 -16.64
CA LEU A 75 -13.72 -18.40 -17.37
C LEU A 75 -14.25 -19.71 -16.77
N ASP A 76 -14.22 -19.85 -15.45
CA ASP A 76 -14.76 -21.03 -14.76
C ASP A 76 -16.27 -21.17 -15.04
N ALA A 77 -17.02 -20.07 -14.97
CA ALA A 77 -18.46 -20.05 -15.25
C ALA A 77 -18.83 -20.41 -16.70
N PHE A 78 -18.00 -20.05 -17.68
CA PHE A 78 -18.19 -20.39 -19.09
C PHE A 78 -17.60 -21.75 -19.49
N GLY A 79 -17.09 -22.53 -18.53
CA GLY A 79 -16.52 -23.87 -18.79
C GLY A 79 -15.11 -23.83 -19.42
N GLY A 80 -14.43 -22.69 -19.39
CA GLY A 80 -13.06 -22.50 -19.90
C GLY A 80 -11.97 -23.03 -18.97
N GLY A 81 -12.33 -23.61 -17.82
CA GLY A 81 -11.42 -24.17 -16.82
C GLY A 81 -10.95 -23.16 -15.78
N LYS A 82 -10.31 -23.67 -14.72
CA LYS A 82 -9.81 -22.86 -13.60
C LYS A 82 -8.43 -22.31 -13.92
N VAL A 83 -8.37 -21.00 -14.15
CA VAL A 83 -7.11 -20.25 -14.33
C VAL A 83 -6.88 -19.39 -13.09
N SER A 84 -5.64 -19.36 -12.59
CA SER A 84 -5.25 -18.43 -11.51
C SER A 84 -4.37 -17.33 -12.07
N VAL A 85 -4.72 -16.07 -11.77
CA VAL A 85 -3.94 -14.90 -12.15
C VAL A 85 -3.11 -14.47 -10.95
N GLY A 86 -1.80 -14.72 -11.01
CA GLY A 86 -0.87 -14.46 -9.92
C GLY A 86 -0.17 -13.09 -9.97
N PRO A 87 0.75 -12.83 -9.03
CA PRO A 87 1.53 -11.59 -8.93
C PRO A 87 2.21 -11.12 -10.23
N PRO A 88 2.77 -12.00 -11.10
CA PRO A 88 3.43 -11.56 -12.33
C PRO A 88 2.54 -10.70 -13.24
N TYR A 89 1.26 -11.06 -13.39
CA TYR A 89 0.30 -10.29 -14.19
C TYR A 89 0.07 -8.90 -13.59
N PHE A 90 -0.24 -8.85 -12.29
CA PHE A 90 -0.51 -7.58 -11.61
C PHE A 90 0.73 -6.68 -11.60
N ASN A 91 1.92 -7.22 -11.37
CA ASN A 91 3.15 -6.45 -11.40
C ASN A 91 3.44 -5.87 -12.79
N ALA A 92 3.23 -6.67 -13.85
CA ALA A 92 3.47 -6.23 -15.22
C ALA A 92 2.55 -5.08 -15.65
N VAL A 93 1.30 -5.06 -15.22
CA VAL A 93 0.32 -4.05 -15.66
C VAL A 93 0.21 -2.89 -14.66
N PHE A 94 0.18 -3.17 -13.35
CA PHE A 94 -0.07 -2.17 -12.32
C PHE A 94 1.15 -1.28 -12.05
N VAL A 95 2.36 -1.83 -12.06
CA VAL A 95 3.58 -1.04 -11.79
C VAL A 95 3.75 0.10 -12.79
N PRO A 96 3.69 -0.11 -14.12
CA PRO A 96 3.79 1.00 -15.08
C PRO A 96 2.72 2.07 -14.88
N LEU A 97 1.48 1.67 -14.57
CA LEU A 97 0.40 2.61 -14.29
C LEU A 97 0.69 3.46 -13.05
N MET A 98 1.22 2.85 -11.98
CA MET A 98 1.59 3.59 -10.76
C MET A 98 2.77 4.53 -10.99
N VAL A 99 3.76 4.14 -11.81
CA VAL A 99 4.85 5.05 -12.23
C VAL A 99 4.27 6.28 -12.92
N LEU A 100 3.40 6.07 -13.92
CA LEU A 100 2.77 7.16 -14.66
C LEU A 100 1.93 8.06 -13.76
N LEU A 101 1.17 7.48 -12.84
CA LEU A 101 0.38 8.20 -11.85
C LEU A 101 1.28 9.09 -10.99
N ILE A 102 2.31 8.53 -10.34
CA ILE A 102 3.18 9.27 -9.43
C ILE A 102 3.95 10.38 -10.16
N MET A 103 4.39 10.11 -11.40
CA MET A 103 4.99 11.15 -12.23
C MET A 103 4.00 12.28 -12.52
N ALA A 104 2.76 11.97 -12.90
CA ALA A 104 1.71 12.94 -13.14
C ALA A 104 1.34 13.74 -11.88
N LEU A 105 1.35 13.12 -10.69
CA LEU A 105 1.13 13.80 -9.41
C LEU A 105 2.19 14.90 -9.17
N GLY A 106 3.48 14.57 -9.32
CA GLY A 106 4.55 15.56 -9.15
C GLY A 106 4.52 16.68 -10.19
N LEU A 107 4.17 16.36 -11.45
CA LEU A 107 3.99 17.36 -12.51
C LEU A 107 2.80 18.28 -12.23
N GLY A 108 1.66 17.72 -11.83
CA GLY A 108 0.44 18.47 -11.51
C GLY A 108 0.62 19.43 -10.34
N LEU A 109 1.51 19.09 -9.40
CA LEU A 109 1.85 19.94 -8.27
C LEU A 109 2.53 21.23 -8.72
N LEU A 110 3.46 21.15 -9.67
CA LEU A 110 4.25 22.29 -10.16
C LEU A 110 3.56 23.09 -11.29
N ALA A 111 2.62 22.45 -12.00
CA ALA A 111 1.86 23.06 -13.08
C ALA A 111 0.93 24.19 -12.61
N LYS A 112 0.70 25.18 -13.48
CA LYS A 112 -0.25 26.28 -13.27
C LYS A 112 -1.64 25.90 -13.80
N TRP A 113 -2.67 26.54 -13.27
CA TRP A 113 -4.02 26.47 -13.84
C TRP A 113 -4.03 27.12 -15.23
N LYS A 114 -4.88 26.60 -16.13
CA LYS A 114 -5.05 26.96 -17.53
C LYS A 114 -3.86 26.68 -18.45
N ASN A 115 -2.68 27.20 -18.16
CA ASN A 115 -1.49 27.00 -18.99
C ASN A 115 -0.19 27.24 -18.21
N ILE A 116 0.84 26.44 -18.51
CA ILE A 116 2.22 26.72 -18.14
C ILE A 116 3.11 26.61 -19.38
N GLU A 117 4.04 27.55 -19.56
CA GLU A 117 5.01 27.45 -20.63
C GLU A 117 5.92 26.24 -20.42
N VAL A 118 6.18 25.48 -21.49
CA VAL A 118 6.98 24.25 -21.44
C VAL A 118 8.39 24.53 -20.89
N PHE A 119 8.98 25.68 -21.22
CA PHE A 119 10.28 26.07 -20.73
C PHE A 119 10.28 26.31 -19.21
N GLU A 120 9.28 27.02 -18.69
CA GLU A 120 9.10 27.22 -17.25
C GLU A 120 8.91 25.87 -16.53
N LEU A 121 8.07 24.99 -17.08
CA LEU A 121 7.85 23.65 -16.50
C LEU A 121 9.16 22.84 -16.47
N LYS A 122 9.92 22.82 -17.57
CA LYS A 122 11.23 22.13 -17.65
C LYS A 122 12.21 22.63 -16.59
N GLN A 123 12.29 23.95 -16.38
CA GLN A 123 13.15 24.51 -15.33
C GLN A 123 12.70 24.11 -13.92
N LEU A 124 11.39 23.99 -13.69
CA LEU A 124 10.85 23.60 -12.39
C LEU A 124 11.08 22.12 -12.06
N ILE A 125 11.00 21.23 -13.06
CA ILE A 125 11.14 19.79 -12.87
C ILE A 125 12.60 19.31 -12.92
N ARG A 126 13.52 20.07 -13.53
CA ARG A 126 14.90 19.64 -13.72
C ARG A 126 15.59 19.27 -12.40
N SER A 127 15.48 20.11 -11.37
CA SER A 127 16.13 19.81 -10.09
C SER A 127 15.46 18.66 -9.31
N PRO A 128 14.11 18.57 -9.20
CA PRO A 128 13.47 17.36 -8.67
C PRO A 128 13.83 16.07 -9.41
N LEU A 129 13.88 16.11 -10.74
CA LEU A 129 14.15 14.92 -11.57
C LEU A 129 15.59 14.44 -11.40
N LEU A 130 16.56 15.36 -11.38
CA LEU A 130 17.96 15.01 -11.14
C LEU A 130 18.16 14.43 -9.73
N LEU A 131 17.53 15.04 -8.71
CA LEU A 131 17.61 14.53 -7.34
C LEU A 131 16.98 13.14 -7.22
N ALA A 132 15.82 12.93 -7.86
CA ALA A 132 15.15 11.64 -7.92
C ALA A 132 16.00 10.56 -8.57
N LEU A 133 16.67 10.86 -9.70
CA LEU A 133 17.53 9.91 -10.39
C LEU A 133 18.76 9.56 -9.54
N VAL A 134 19.45 10.56 -8.99
CA VAL A 134 20.68 10.33 -8.21
C VAL A 134 20.39 9.58 -6.92
N LEU A 135 19.44 10.05 -6.11
CA LEU A 135 19.12 9.41 -4.83
C LEU A 135 18.39 8.07 -5.02
N GLY A 136 17.56 7.96 -6.07
CA GLY A 136 16.89 6.71 -6.39
C GLY A 136 17.86 5.61 -6.79
N VAL A 137 18.82 5.90 -7.69
CA VAL A 137 19.86 4.94 -8.07
C VAL A 137 20.80 4.62 -6.92
N ALA A 138 21.13 5.60 -6.06
CA ALA A 138 22.00 5.38 -4.92
C ALA A 138 21.37 4.50 -3.82
N PHE A 139 20.05 4.57 -3.63
CA PHE A 139 19.33 3.89 -2.57
C PHE A 139 19.62 2.37 -2.46
N PRO A 140 19.46 1.54 -3.50
CA PRO A 140 19.69 0.10 -3.38
C PRO A 140 21.15 -0.25 -3.01
N PHE A 141 22.13 0.50 -3.52
CA PHE A 141 23.54 0.30 -3.16
C PHE A 141 23.79 0.58 -1.67
N VAL A 142 23.18 1.64 -1.13
CA VAL A 142 23.33 1.98 0.29
C VAL A 142 22.56 1.01 1.19
N TYR A 143 21.41 0.52 0.73
CA TYR A 143 20.53 -0.32 1.54
C TYR A 143 20.96 -1.79 1.58
N ALA A 144 21.23 -2.40 0.41
CA ALA A 144 21.49 -3.83 0.28
C ALA A 144 22.87 -4.14 -0.33
N GLY A 145 23.68 -3.13 -0.68
CA GLY A 145 24.98 -3.33 -1.33
C GLY A 145 24.91 -3.66 -2.83
N GLU A 146 23.76 -4.08 -3.33
CA GLU A 146 23.57 -4.49 -4.73
C GLU A 146 22.49 -3.66 -5.44
N PHE A 147 22.64 -3.50 -6.76
CA PHE A 147 21.67 -2.76 -7.56
C PHE A 147 20.41 -3.59 -7.81
N ASN A 148 19.26 -3.04 -7.43
CA ASN A 148 17.95 -3.55 -7.81
C ASN A 148 17.12 -2.42 -8.46
N TRP A 149 16.64 -2.67 -9.68
CA TRP A 149 15.97 -1.64 -10.50
C TRP A 149 14.62 -1.22 -9.92
N ALA A 150 13.88 -2.14 -9.29
CA ALA A 150 12.53 -1.89 -8.80
C ALA A 150 12.57 -1.02 -7.53
N THR A 151 13.53 -1.31 -6.64
CA THR A 151 13.76 -0.51 -5.43
C THR A 151 14.37 0.84 -5.78
N ALA A 152 15.27 0.91 -6.78
CA ALA A 152 15.76 2.18 -7.33
C ALA A 152 14.64 3.05 -7.89
N LEU A 153 13.73 2.46 -8.65
CA LEU A 153 12.58 3.15 -9.23
C LEU A 153 11.62 3.67 -8.15
N ALA A 154 11.26 2.84 -7.17
CA ALA A 154 10.39 3.25 -6.08
C ALA A 154 11.03 4.37 -5.23
N ALA A 155 12.34 4.27 -4.97
CA ALA A 155 13.11 5.32 -4.31
C ALA A 155 13.11 6.62 -5.11
N ALA A 156 13.35 6.55 -6.42
CA ALA A 156 13.30 7.70 -7.32
C ALA A 156 11.92 8.37 -7.30
N LEU A 157 10.83 7.59 -7.31
CA LEU A 157 9.47 8.11 -7.28
C LEU A 157 9.12 8.79 -5.95
N LEU A 158 9.56 8.23 -4.82
CA LEU A 158 9.40 8.87 -3.51
C LEU A 158 10.19 10.19 -3.44
N VAL A 159 11.46 10.18 -3.87
CA VAL A 159 12.29 11.40 -3.91
C VAL A 159 11.72 12.43 -4.88
N TRP A 160 11.17 12.00 -6.02
CA TRP A 160 10.47 12.86 -6.96
C TRP A 160 9.30 13.59 -6.30
N LEU A 161 8.44 12.88 -5.56
CA LEU A 161 7.33 13.49 -4.83
C LEU A 161 7.80 14.42 -3.71
N LEU A 162 8.83 14.04 -2.95
CA LEU A 162 9.43 14.89 -1.92
C LEU A 162 10.00 16.18 -2.51
N ALA A 163 10.78 16.07 -3.59
CA ALA A 163 11.46 17.19 -4.21
C ALA A 163 10.49 18.14 -4.93
N THR A 164 9.48 17.60 -5.63
CA THR A 164 8.41 18.42 -6.23
C THR A 164 7.55 19.10 -5.16
N SER A 165 7.24 18.40 -4.07
CA SER A 165 6.52 18.97 -2.90
C SER A 165 7.29 20.09 -2.23
N TYR A 166 8.59 19.91 -2.02
CA TYR A 166 9.48 20.94 -1.50
C TYR A 166 9.57 22.14 -2.45
N ARG A 167 9.65 21.89 -3.76
CA ARG A 167 9.71 22.95 -4.77
C ARG A 167 8.40 23.75 -4.84
N ASP A 168 7.24 23.11 -4.74
CA ASP A 168 5.95 23.82 -4.67
C ASP A 168 5.83 24.64 -3.38
N LEU A 169 6.19 24.04 -2.24
CA LEU A 169 6.16 24.71 -0.94
C LEU A 169 7.07 25.95 -0.92
N SER A 170 8.33 25.79 -1.34
CA SER A 170 9.31 26.89 -1.38
C SER A 170 8.83 28.06 -2.25
N ARG A 171 8.21 27.81 -3.41
CA ARG A 171 7.62 28.86 -4.25
C ARG A 171 6.52 29.63 -3.54
N ARG A 172 5.68 28.95 -2.76
CA ARG A 172 4.54 29.57 -2.05
C ARG A 172 4.98 30.44 -0.89
N VAL A 173 6.03 30.03 -0.15
CA VAL A 173 6.49 30.77 1.04
C VAL A 173 7.56 31.81 0.75
N ARG A 174 8.21 31.76 -0.42
CA ARG A 174 9.37 32.60 -0.78
C ARG A 174 9.17 34.10 -0.55
N HIS A 175 7.97 34.63 -0.83
CA HIS A 175 7.70 36.08 -0.73
C HIS A 175 7.34 36.55 0.69
N GLN A 176 6.96 35.64 1.60
CA GLN A 176 6.45 36.00 2.93
C GLN A 176 7.41 35.62 4.07
N GLY A 177 8.51 34.93 3.75
CA GLY A 177 9.42 34.29 4.72
C GLY A 177 8.87 32.95 5.20
N TRP A 178 9.76 32.00 5.51
CA TRP A 178 9.40 30.60 5.81
C TRP A 178 8.38 30.46 6.95
N VAL A 179 8.61 31.12 8.08
CA VAL A 179 7.76 30.96 9.28
C VAL A 179 6.36 31.54 9.07
N ARG A 180 6.26 32.75 8.50
CA ARG A 180 4.95 33.38 8.24
C ARG A 180 4.23 32.67 7.09
N GLY A 181 4.95 32.32 6.02
CA GLY A 181 4.40 31.61 4.87
C GLY A 181 3.80 30.27 5.25
N LEU A 182 4.49 29.47 6.07
CA LEU A 182 3.97 28.18 6.55
C LEU A 182 2.66 28.37 7.35
N ARG A 183 2.61 29.33 8.27
CA ARG A 183 1.42 29.58 9.09
C ARG A 183 0.19 30.04 8.28
N GLN A 184 0.39 30.61 7.09
CA GLN A 184 -0.70 31.10 6.24
C GLN A 184 -1.26 30.05 5.28
N LEU A 185 -0.64 28.87 5.17
CA LEU A 185 -1.11 27.81 4.28
C LEU A 185 -2.38 27.15 4.84
N ASN A 186 -3.32 26.86 3.94
CA ASN A 186 -4.57 26.21 4.32
C ASN A 186 -4.34 24.76 4.73
N PRO A 187 -5.15 24.21 5.66
CA PRO A 187 -5.11 22.80 6.03
C PRO A 187 -5.23 21.85 4.83
N GLY A 188 -6.05 22.18 3.84
CA GLY A 188 -6.18 21.36 2.64
C GLY A 188 -4.92 21.30 1.75
N TYR A 189 -4.02 22.28 1.85
CA TYR A 189 -2.72 22.21 1.17
C TYR A 189 -1.80 21.19 1.85
N TYR A 190 -1.72 21.22 3.18
CA TYR A 190 -1.01 20.19 3.94
C TYR A 190 -1.64 18.81 3.74
N GLY A 191 -2.97 18.75 3.67
CA GLY A 191 -3.70 17.53 3.39
C GLY A 191 -3.32 16.90 2.05
N MET A 192 -3.30 17.72 0.99
CA MET A 192 -2.82 17.32 -0.32
C MET A 192 -1.36 16.82 -0.27
N MET A 193 -0.44 17.58 0.34
CA MET A 193 0.98 17.17 0.43
C MET A 193 1.14 15.83 1.14
N LEU A 194 0.53 15.66 2.32
CA LEU A 194 0.62 14.41 3.08
C LEU A 194 0.04 13.22 2.30
N ALA A 195 -1.09 13.41 1.62
CA ALA A 195 -1.68 12.35 0.83
C ALA A 195 -0.78 11.93 -0.35
N HIS A 196 -0.21 12.89 -1.06
CA HIS A 196 0.65 12.58 -2.21
C HIS A 196 1.96 11.92 -1.76
N LEU A 197 2.58 12.42 -0.68
CA LEU A 197 3.76 11.78 -0.09
C LEU A 197 3.46 10.37 0.43
N GLY A 198 2.28 10.15 0.99
CA GLY A 198 1.82 8.83 1.43
C GLY A 198 1.84 7.79 0.31
N VAL A 199 1.45 8.16 -0.91
CA VAL A 199 1.54 7.28 -2.09
C VAL A 199 2.99 6.85 -2.36
N GLY A 200 3.93 7.79 -2.32
CA GLY A 200 5.35 7.50 -2.50
C GLY A 200 5.92 6.60 -1.40
N VAL A 201 5.54 6.85 -0.14
CA VAL A 201 5.97 6.04 1.02
C VAL A 201 5.45 4.61 0.90
N THR A 202 4.18 4.43 0.50
CA THR A 202 3.60 3.11 0.25
C THR A 202 4.34 2.39 -0.89
N ALA A 203 4.59 3.06 -2.01
CA ALA A 203 5.30 2.46 -3.15
C ALA A 203 6.72 2.00 -2.77
N MET A 204 7.44 2.80 -1.99
CA MET A 204 8.75 2.43 -1.45
C MET A 204 8.68 1.20 -0.54
N GLY A 205 7.72 1.18 0.40
CA GLY A 205 7.52 0.03 1.30
C GLY A 205 7.22 -1.26 0.53
N ILE A 206 6.36 -1.19 -0.50
CA ILE A 206 6.04 -2.34 -1.36
C ILE A 206 7.30 -2.83 -2.10
N ALA A 207 8.07 -1.94 -2.72
CA ALA A 207 9.24 -2.34 -3.49
C ALA A 207 10.33 -2.97 -2.61
N VAL A 208 10.60 -2.38 -1.44
CA VAL A 208 11.59 -2.91 -0.49
C VAL A 208 11.17 -4.29 0.01
N VAL A 209 9.95 -4.45 0.51
CA VAL A 209 9.51 -5.75 1.04
C VAL A 209 9.45 -6.82 -0.06
N SER A 210 9.04 -6.46 -1.29
CA SER A 210 8.91 -7.44 -2.38
C SER A 210 10.24 -7.99 -2.89
N HIS A 211 11.34 -7.26 -2.68
CA HIS A 211 12.66 -7.62 -3.22
C HIS A 211 13.67 -8.02 -2.15
N TYR A 212 13.45 -7.66 -0.90
CA TYR A 212 14.36 -7.94 0.21
C TYR A 212 13.70 -8.74 1.34
N GLU A 213 12.49 -9.29 1.16
CA GLU A 213 11.96 -10.24 2.14
C GLU A 213 12.76 -11.55 2.13
N ALA A 214 12.96 -12.13 3.31
CA ALA A 214 13.55 -13.45 3.49
C ALA A 214 12.49 -14.38 4.09
N ASN A 215 12.32 -15.56 3.47
CA ASN A 215 11.32 -16.54 3.84
C ASN A 215 12.02 -17.89 4.09
N HIS A 216 11.97 -18.38 5.33
CA HIS A 216 12.57 -19.65 5.71
C HIS A 216 11.50 -20.59 6.29
N ASP A 217 11.27 -21.69 5.59
CA ASP A 217 10.39 -22.77 6.03
C ASP A 217 11.29 -23.94 6.47
N VAL A 218 11.43 -24.13 7.78
CA VAL A 218 12.38 -25.09 8.35
C VAL A 218 11.68 -26.03 9.33
N ARG A 219 12.21 -27.25 9.44
CA ARG A 219 11.89 -28.14 10.57
C ARG A 219 12.77 -27.73 11.74
N MET A 220 12.18 -27.46 12.90
CA MET A 220 12.91 -27.17 14.14
C MET A 220 12.52 -28.13 15.25
N ALA A 221 13.48 -28.85 15.80
CA ALA A 221 13.35 -29.60 17.05
C ALA A 221 13.74 -28.73 18.26
N PRO A 222 13.25 -29.04 19.48
CA PRO A 222 13.62 -28.28 20.67
C PRO A 222 15.15 -28.23 20.85
N GLY A 223 15.70 -27.03 21.00
CA GLY A 223 17.14 -26.74 21.06
C GLY A 223 17.81 -26.43 19.72
N GLU A 224 17.16 -26.68 18.58
CA GLU A 224 17.69 -26.30 17.27
C GLU A 224 17.58 -24.78 17.06
N ASN A 225 18.56 -24.22 16.34
CA ASN A 225 18.61 -22.81 16.00
C ASN A 225 18.60 -22.60 14.47
N LEU A 226 18.19 -21.40 14.06
CA LEU A 226 18.28 -20.92 12.70
C LEU A 226 18.85 -19.50 12.72
N GLN A 227 19.97 -19.29 12.02
CA GLN A 227 20.53 -17.97 11.78
C GLN A 227 19.88 -17.35 10.54
N VAL A 228 19.29 -16.16 10.69
CA VAL A 228 18.75 -15.35 9.58
C VAL A 228 19.19 -13.91 9.79
N GLU A 229 19.95 -13.36 8.85
CA GLU A 229 20.56 -12.03 8.99
C GLU A 229 21.34 -11.94 10.33
N ASN A 230 21.09 -10.90 11.12
CA ASN A 230 21.70 -10.67 12.44
C ASN A 230 20.96 -11.36 13.59
N TYR A 231 19.96 -12.18 13.30
CA TYR A 231 19.10 -12.84 14.29
C TYR A 231 19.33 -14.34 14.35
N GLU A 232 19.39 -14.86 15.57
CA GLU A 232 19.37 -16.29 15.84
C GLU A 232 18.02 -16.66 16.44
N PHE A 233 17.30 -17.56 15.78
CA PHE A 233 16.01 -18.08 16.25
C PHE A 233 16.23 -19.46 16.86
N VAL A 234 15.99 -19.61 18.16
CA VAL A 234 16.13 -20.88 18.88
C VAL A 234 14.75 -21.38 19.27
N PHE A 235 14.38 -22.58 18.80
CA PHE A 235 13.10 -23.19 19.18
C PHE A 235 13.26 -23.95 20.49
N GLU A 236 12.61 -23.50 21.56
CA GLU A 236 12.73 -24.11 22.89
C GLU A 236 11.69 -25.20 23.15
N GLY A 237 10.73 -25.36 22.22
CA GLY A 237 9.68 -26.37 22.28
C GLY A 237 8.29 -25.74 22.27
N THR A 238 7.30 -26.52 22.73
CA THR A 238 5.90 -26.07 22.77
C THR A 238 5.29 -26.28 24.14
N ARG A 239 4.26 -25.51 24.45
CA ARG A 239 3.38 -25.72 25.61
C ARG A 239 1.93 -25.67 25.19
N GLU A 240 1.09 -26.45 25.85
CA GLU A 240 -0.34 -26.37 25.68
C GLU A 240 -0.90 -25.20 26.50
N ILE A 241 -1.79 -24.41 25.90
CA ILE A 241 -2.50 -23.32 26.53
C ILE A 241 -4.01 -23.50 26.34
N ALA A 242 -4.78 -23.30 27.40
CA ALA A 242 -6.23 -23.25 27.34
C ALA A 242 -6.67 -21.78 27.26
N GLY A 243 -7.19 -21.37 26.11
CA GLY A 243 -7.81 -20.06 25.90
C GLY A 243 -9.30 -20.05 26.29
N PRO A 244 -9.96 -18.87 26.27
CA PRO A 244 -11.36 -18.74 26.68
C PRO A 244 -12.35 -19.56 25.83
N ASN A 245 -12.03 -19.76 24.55
CA ASN A 245 -12.87 -20.44 23.57
C ASN A 245 -12.05 -21.30 22.58
N TYR A 246 -10.79 -21.60 22.91
CA TYR A 246 -9.88 -22.41 22.10
C TYR A 246 -8.88 -23.15 22.98
N ALA A 247 -8.38 -24.29 22.51
CA ALA A 247 -7.14 -24.89 23.02
C ALA A 247 -6.02 -24.55 22.04
N ALA A 248 -4.81 -24.25 22.49
CA ALA A 248 -3.70 -24.00 21.58
C ALA A 248 -2.42 -24.69 21.99
N ILE A 249 -1.61 -25.00 20.98
CA ILE A 249 -0.21 -25.35 21.16
C ILE A 249 0.59 -24.10 20.85
N GLN A 250 1.33 -23.59 21.83
CA GLN A 250 2.14 -22.39 21.71
C GLN A 250 3.62 -22.79 21.60
N GLY A 251 4.27 -22.39 20.51
CA GLY A 251 5.72 -22.50 20.36
C GLY A 251 6.44 -21.44 21.18
N ILE A 252 7.61 -21.77 21.72
CA ILE A 252 8.49 -20.84 22.42
C ILE A 252 9.72 -20.67 21.57
N ILE A 253 9.88 -19.48 20.98
CA ILE A 253 11.03 -19.16 20.13
C ILE A 253 11.78 -18.01 20.75
N ARG A 254 13.01 -18.29 21.18
CA ARG A 254 13.94 -17.28 21.66
C ARG A 254 14.65 -16.64 20.48
N VAL A 255 14.64 -15.32 20.43
CA VAL A 255 15.31 -14.55 19.38
C VAL A 255 16.50 -13.84 20.02
N ASN A 256 17.70 -14.14 19.53
CA ASN A 256 18.91 -13.40 19.91
C ASN A 256 19.31 -12.47 18.76
N GLU A 257 19.82 -11.29 19.09
CA GLU A 257 20.40 -10.34 18.13
C GLU A 257 21.86 -10.11 18.53
N ALA A 258 22.79 -10.34 17.60
CA ALA A 258 24.23 -10.21 17.87
C ALA A 258 24.73 -10.97 19.12
N GLY A 259 24.13 -12.14 19.42
CA GLY A 259 24.50 -13.01 20.54
C GLY A 259 23.82 -12.69 21.87
N GLU A 260 23.08 -11.58 21.97
CA GLU A 260 22.33 -11.19 23.17
C GLU A 260 20.84 -11.51 23.02
N LEU A 261 20.16 -11.82 24.12
CA LEU A 261 18.72 -12.06 24.12
C LEU A 261 17.98 -10.78 23.68
N TYR A 262 17.30 -10.86 22.53
CA TYR A 262 16.51 -9.75 22.00
C TYR A 262 15.05 -9.85 22.48
N THR A 263 14.38 -10.97 22.24
CA THR A 263 12.98 -11.18 22.66
C THR A 263 12.58 -12.65 22.63
N TYR A 264 11.37 -12.96 23.11
CA TYR A 264 10.70 -14.24 22.87
C TYR A 264 9.46 -14.04 22.00
N LEU A 265 9.28 -14.92 21.03
CA LEU A 265 8.11 -14.97 20.17
C LEU A 265 7.33 -16.26 20.39
N TYR A 266 6.01 -16.11 20.48
CA TYR A 266 5.10 -17.15 20.92
C TYR A 266 4.03 -17.47 19.86
N PRO A 267 4.40 -18.09 18.72
CA PRO A 267 3.41 -18.46 17.71
C PRO A 267 2.50 -19.56 18.24
N GLU A 268 1.22 -19.57 17.84
CA GLU A 268 0.23 -20.52 18.35
C GLU A 268 -0.46 -21.28 17.23
N LYS A 269 -0.83 -22.52 17.52
CA LYS A 269 -1.78 -23.29 16.72
C LYS A 269 -3.04 -23.53 17.55
N ARG A 270 -4.09 -22.76 17.25
CA ARG A 270 -5.36 -22.73 17.99
C ARG A 270 -6.37 -23.68 17.37
N THR A 271 -7.02 -24.47 18.22
CA THR A 271 -8.13 -25.35 17.88
C THR A 271 -9.40 -24.82 18.53
N TYR A 272 -10.35 -24.38 17.70
CA TYR A 272 -11.66 -23.90 18.13
C TYR A 272 -12.65 -25.06 18.11
N THR A 273 -12.96 -25.61 19.29
CA THR A 273 -13.80 -26.81 19.46
C THR A 273 -15.22 -26.61 18.91
N ALA A 274 -15.81 -25.42 19.07
CA ALA A 274 -17.16 -25.12 18.61
C ALA A 274 -17.36 -25.23 17.09
N ARG A 275 -16.29 -25.09 16.29
CA ARG A 275 -16.34 -25.16 14.82
C ARG A 275 -15.44 -26.25 14.25
N ASN A 276 -14.77 -27.01 15.10
CA ASN A 276 -13.72 -27.96 14.76
C ASN A 276 -12.73 -27.40 13.71
N GLN A 277 -12.28 -26.16 13.94
CA GLN A 277 -11.38 -25.43 13.05
C GLN A 277 -10.05 -25.17 13.73
N MET A 278 -8.96 -25.50 13.03
CA MET A 278 -7.59 -25.19 13.45
C MET A 278 -7.10 -23.94 12.71
N MET A 279 -6.48 -23.03 13.44
CA MET A 279 -5.92 -21.78 12.91
C MET A 279 -4.52 -21.55 13.48
N THR A 280 -3.63 -21.03 12.66
CA THR A 280 -2.30 -20.61 13.11
C THR A 280 -2.33 -19.12 13.42
N GLU A 281 -1.98 -18.76 14.65
CA GLU A 281 -1.70 -17.39 15.07
C GLU A 281 -0.19 -17.17 14.96
N ALA A 282 0.23 -16.25 14.09
CA ALA A 282 1.65 -15.93 13.95
C ALA A 282 2.10 -15.03 15.12
N ALA A 283 3.29 -15.27 15.64
CA ALA A 283 3.98 -14.30 16.46
C ALA A 283 4.62 -13.24 15.57
N ILE A 284 4.44 -11.97 15.93
CA ILE A 284 4.93 -10.85 15.16
C ILE A 284 5.83 -10.02 16.08
N ASP A 285 7.07 -9.79 15.65
CA ASP A 285 7.96 -8.77 16.22
C ASP A 285 7.95 -7.54 15.31
N PRO A 286 7.26 -6.47 15.71
CA PRO A 286 7.11 -5.31 14.85
C PRO A 286 8.21 -4.25 15.04
N ALA A 287 8.85 -3.81 13.95
CA ALA A 287 9.76 -2.66 13.97
C ALA A 287 9.63 -1.78 12.72
N LEU A 288 10.02 -0.49 12.84
CA LEU A 288 9.83 0.47 11.74
C LEU A 288 10.65 0.11 10.49
N ASN A 289 11.81 -0.53 10.68
CA ASN A 289 12.73 -0.97 9.64
C ASN A 289 12.44 -2.39 9.14
N ARG A 290 11.84 -3.26 9.95
CA ARG A 290 11.52 -4.65 9.61
C ARG A 290 10.41 -5.19 10.51
N ASP A 291 9.67 -6.18 10.04
CA ASP A 291 8.85 -7.03 10.90
C ASP A 291 9.35 -8.49 10.82
N ILE A 292 9.41 -9.21 11.94
CA ILE A 292 9.54 -10.67 11.94
C ILE A 292 8.14 -11.26 12.08
N TYR A 293 7.82 -12.25 11.25
CA TYR A 293 6.66 -13.10 11.42
C TYR A 293 7.13 -14.53 11.63
N ILE A 294 6.65 -15.17 12.70
CA ILE A 294 6.88 -16.59 12.90
C ILE A 294 5.54 -17.30 13.00
N ALA A 295 5.37 -18.35 12.22
CA ALA A 295 4.16 -19.15 12.21
C ALA A 295 4.50 -20.64 12.36
N MET A 296 3.70 -21.36 13.15
CA MET A 296 3.82 -22.81 13.25
C MET A 296 2.95 -23.50 12.19
N GLY A 297 3.57 -24.39 11.44
CA GLY A 297 2.95 -25.34 10.53
C GLY A 297 2.45 -26.57 11.28
N GLU A 298 2.68 -27.76 10.72
CA GLU A 298 2.29 -29.02 11.35
C GLU A 298 3.36 -29.53 12.34
N PRO A 299 2.95 -30.26 13.40
CA PRO A 299 3.88 -31.05 14.20
C PRO A 299 4.55 -32.11 13.31
N LEU A 300 5.80 -32.39 13.61
CA LEU A 300 6.64 -33.39 12.96
C LEU A 300 7.15 -34.40 14.01
N ASP A 301 7.86 -35.42 13.56
CA ASP A 301 8.38 -36.48 14.43
C ASP A 301 9.34 -35.94 15.51
N ASN A 302 9.35 -36.63 16.65
CA ASN A 302 10.24 -36.35 17.79
C ASN A 302 10.08 -34.95 18.41
N GLY A 303 8.86 -34.40 18.40
CA GLY A 303 8.56 -33.08 18.99
C GLY A 303 9.04 -31.91 18.14
N ALA A 304 9.50 -32.15 16.92
CA ALA A 304 9.85 -31.10 15.98
C ALA A 304 8.59 -30.48 15.36
N TRP A 305 8.73 -29.26 14.85
CA TRP A 305 7.65 -28.52 14.20
C TRP A 305 8.14 -27.93 12.89
N ALA A 306 7.25 -27.85 11.90
CA ALA A 306 7.48 -26.98 10.75
C ALA A 306 7.30 -25.52 11.21
N VAL A 307 8.35 -24.73 11.16
CA VAL A 307 8.35 -23.32 11.55
C VAL A 307 8.63 -22.47 10.32
N ARG A 308 7.77 -21.49 10.08
CA ARG A 308 7.95 -20.51 9.01
C ARG A 308 8.38 -19.19 9.61
N ILE A 309 9.55 -18.71 9.22
CA ILE A 309 10.12 -17.43 9.66
C ILE A 309 10.18 -16.51 8.46
N HIS A 310 9.48 -15.39 8.54
CA HIS A 310 9.48 -14.35 7.52
C HIS A 310 10.11 -13.08 8.08
N PHE A 311 11.12 -12.57 7.39
CA PHE A 311 11.70 -11.26 7.66
C PHE A 311 11.22 -10.30 6.59
N LYS A 312 10.45 -9.28 6.97
CA LYS A 312 9.80 -8.33 6.05
C LYS A 312 10.32 -6.91 6.27
N PRO A 313 11.34 -6.47 5.52
CA PRO A 313 11.88 -5.12 5.66
C PRO A 313 10.88 -4.06 5.23
N MET A 314 10.81 -2.97 6.00
CA MET A 314 10.00 -1.77 5.73
C MET A 314 8.52 -2.02 5.41
N VAL A 315 7.95 -3.18 5.76
CA VAL A 315 6.54 -3.50 5.50
C VAL A 315 5.60 -2.50 6.16
N ARG A 316 6.00 -1.93 7.30
CA ARG A 316 5.27 -0.86 8.00
C ARG A 316 5.13 0.43 7.20
N TRP A 317 6.00 0.68 6.22
CA TRP A 317 5.90 1.86 5.37
C TRP A 317 4.67 1.80 4.46
N ILE A 318 4.20 0.61 4.10
CA ILE A 318 2.94 0.41 3.37
C ILE A 318 1.79 1.03 4.17
N TRP A 319 1.71 0.65 5.46
CA TRP A 319 0.71 1.14 6.39
C TRP A 319 0.89 2.61 6.73
N LEU A 320 2.14 3.06 6.94
CA LEU A 320 2.45 4.46 7.22
C LEU A 320 2.00 5.36 6.08
N GLY A 321 2.22 4.96 4.82
CA GLY A 321 1.71 5.70 3.66
C GLY A 321 0.18 5.77 3.64
N GLY A 322 -0.51 4.68 4.01
CA GLY A 322 -1.96 4.67 4.24
C GLY A 322 -2.43 5.65 5.33
N VAL A 323 -1.71 5.71 6.45
CA VAL A 323 -1.96 6.66 7.54
C VAL A 323 -1.74 8.10 7.07
N LEU A 324 -0.64 8.37 6.35
CA LEU A 324 -0.36 9.70 5.79
C LEU A 324 -1.47 10.15 4.83
N MET A 325 -1.96 9.25 3.97
CA MET A 325 -3.11 9.51 3.10
C MET A 325 -4.39 9.79 3.86
N SER A 326 -4.65 9.02 4.92
CA SER A 326 -5.84 9.17 5.77
C SER A 326 -5.83 10.49 6.52
N ILE A 327 -4.69 10.87 7.12
CA ILE A 327 -4.50 12.18 7.75
C ILE A 327 -4.65 13.28 6.71
N GLY A 328 -4.06 13.09 5.52
CA GLY A 328 -4.15 14.04 4.42
C GLY A 328 -5.60 14.32 3.99
N ALA A 329 -6.40 13.25 3.85
CA ALA A 329 -7.83 13.35 3.57
C ALA A 329 -8.58 14.06 4.71
N GLY A 330 -8.30 13.73 5.97
CA GLY A 330 -8.89 14.39 7.14
C GLY A 330 -8.62 15.90 7.16
N LEU A 331 -7.38 16.33 6.88
CA LEU A 331 -7.02 17.75 6.79
C LEU A 331 -7.68 18.46 5.61
N ALA A 332 -7.87 17.76 4.48
CA ALA A 332 -8.57 18.31 3.32
C ALA A 332 -10.06 18.57 3.62
N VAL A 333 -10.71 17.69 4.37
CA VAL A 333 -12.10 17.86 4.82
C VAL A 333 -12.22 19.03 5.82
N TRP A 334 -11.22 19.25 6.66
CA TRP A 334 -11.20 20.37 7.63
C TRP A 334 -11.02 21.75 6.95
N ASP A 335 -10.69 21.81 5.65
CA ASP A 335 -10.47 23.08 4.96
C ASP A 335 -11.71 23.98 5.01
N LYS A 336 -11.50 25.25 5.38
CA LYS A 336 -12.54 26.29 5.46
C LYS A 336 -13.31 26.44 4.14
N ARG A 337 -12.73 26.07 3.00
CA ARG A 337 -13.41 26.06 1.69
C ARG A 337 -14.64 25.13 1.64
N TYR A 338 -14.65 24.06 2.43
CA TYR A 338 -15.78 23.12 2.53
C TYR A 338 -16.77 23.45 3.66
N ARG A 339 -16.46 24.43 4.52
CA ARG A 339 -17.49 25.00 5.41
C ARG A 339 -18.49 25.72 4.52
N ARG A 340 -19.72 25.19 4.42
CA ARG A 340 -20.85 25.83 3.76
C ARG A 340 -20.84 27.32 4.13
N ARG A 341 -20.69 28.20 3.13
CA ARG A 341 -21.05 29.61 3.30
C ARG A 341 -22.54 29.60 3.63
N ARG A 342 -22.90 29.70 4.90
CA ARG A 342 -24.24 30.13 5.30
C ARG A 342 -24.43 31.47 4.60
N GLY A 343 -25.32 31.51 3.61
CA GLY A 343 -25.56 32.68 2.80
C GLY A 343 -25.88 33.86 3.72
N ALA A 344 -25.15 34.96 3.54
CA ALA A 344 -25.69 36.26 3.85
C ALA A 344 -26.76 36.53 2.78
N GLN A 345 -27.99 36.09 3.07
CA GLN A 345 -29.18 36.76 2.56
C GLN A 345 -29.38 37.97 3.48
N GLY A 346 -29.15 39.15 2.92
CA GLY A 346 -29.43 40.46 3.50
C GLY A 346 -29.73 41.38 2.35
#